data_AF-A0A0Q0A9A9-F1
#
_entry.id   AF-A0A0Q0A9A9-F1
#
_cell.length_a   1.000
_cell.length_b   1.000
_cell.length_c   1.000
_cell.angle_alpha   90.00
_cell.angle_beta   90.00
_cell.angle_gamma   90.00
#
_symmetry.space_group_name_H-M   'P 1'
#
loop_
_entity.id
_entity.type
_entity.pdbx_description
1 polymer ?
#
loop_
_entity_poly.entity_id
_entity_poly.type
_entity_poly.pdbx_seq_one_letter_code
_entity_poly.pdbx_strand_id
1 'polypeptide(L)'
;MIDPNVVTLTVGDHDYAGWKSVEISAGIERQARSFEVSITWQWPGTEVAHPIMPGAACEVRIGGELILTGWVFAAPINYDGKQVTLKISGRSKTADLIDCAAINKPSQWKDVGVLTIVQALAAPYALSVISEIPETSKMADHTIEPAESVFKSIDRLLTLFRIFFHR
;
A
#
# COMPACT_ATOMS: atom_id res chain seq x y z
N MET A 1 -21.97 14.18 13.52
CA MET A 1 -22.27 13.15 12.51
C MET A 1 -21.25 13.38 11.41
N ILE A 2 -20.32 12.45 11.20
CA ILE A 2 -19.30 12.62 10.14
C ILE A 2 -19.99 12.29 8.82
N ASP A 3 -19.88 13.17 7.82
CA ASP A 3 -20.41 12.92 6.49
C ASP A 3 -19.82 11.62 5.92
N PRO A 4 -20.65 10.66 5.46
CA PRO A 4 -20.19 9.33 5.07
C PRO A 4 -19.29 9.32 3.83
N ASN A 5 -19.24 10.43 3.09
CA ASN A 5 -18.47 10.56 1.85
C ASN A 5 -17.22 11.44 2.01
N VAL A 6 -16.91 11.91 3.22
CA VAL A 6 -15.70 12.71 3.44
C VAL A 6 -14.49 11.80 3.38
N VAL A 7 -13.56 12.18 2.52
CA VAL A 7 -12.26 11.51 2.38
C VAL A 7 -11.25 12.25 3.26
N THR A 8 -10.60 11.51 4.15
CA THR A 8 -9.56 12.01 5.05
C THR A 8 -8.27 11.24 4.80
N LEU A 9 -7.17 11.96 4.63
CA LEU A 9 -5.82 11.40 4.62
C LEU A 9 -5.16 11.74 5.95
N THR A 10 -4.85 10.75 6.76
CA THR A 10 -4.10 10.91 7.99
C THR A 10 -2.62 10.67 7.71
N VAL A 11 -1.75 11.61 8.08
CA VAL A 11 -0.28 11.48 7.99
C VAL A 11 0.32 11.92 9.32
N GLY A 12 0.92 10.98 10.06
CA GLY A 12 1.33 11.23 11.45
C GLY A 12 0.13 11.57 12.33
N ASP A 13 0.21 12.68 13.05
CA ASP A 13 -0.87 13.20 13.92
C ASP A 13 -1.81 14.20 13.21
N HIS A 14 -1.69 14.33 11.87
CA HIS A 14 -2.45 15.32 11.11
C HIS A 14 -3.45 14.65 10.16
N ASP A 15 -4.71 15.06 10.27
CA ASP A 15 -5.79 14.70 9.35
C ASP A 15 -5.99 15.80 8.30
N TYR A 16 -5.93 15.40 7.02
CA TYR A 16 -6.13 16.28 5.87
C TYR A 16 -7.43 15.89 5.15
N ALA A 17 -8.32 16.85 4.97
CA ALA A 17 -9.61 16.68 4.31
C ALA A 17 -9.91 17.88 3.39
N GLY A 18 -11.10 17.90 2.77
CA GLY A 18 -11.52 19.00 1.90
C GLY A 18 -11.01 18.91 0.46
N TRP A 19 -10.60 17.71 0.04
CA TRP A 19 -10.07 17.44 -1.29
C TRP A 19 -11.00 17.89 -2.41
N LYS A 20 -10.42 18.52 -3.44
CA LYS A 20 -11.15 18.89 -4.65
C LYS A 20 -11.34 17.70 -5.59
N SER A 21 -10.36 16.80 -5.63
CA SER A 21 -10.44 15.55 -6.37
C SER A 21 -9.79 14.43 -5.57
N VAL A 22 -10.42 13.26 -5.58
CA VAL A 22 -9.95 12.04 -4.95
C VAL A 22 -10.08 10.90 -5.97
N GLU A 23 -9.00 10.17 -6.16
CA GLU A 23 -8.97 8.94 -6.94
C GLU A 23 -8.36 7.82 -6.08
N ILE A 24 -9.10 6.72 -5.93
CA ILE A 24 -8.62 5.52 -5.25
C ILE A 24 -8.77 4.37 -6.23
N SER A 25 -7.64 3.79 -6.63
CA SER A 25 -7.58 2.69 -7.58
C SER A 25 -7.32 1.38 -6.85
N ALA A 26 -8.25 0.44 -6.99
CA ALA A 26 -8.11 -0.95 -6.59
C ALA A 26 -8.28 -1.83 -7.85
N GLY A 27 -7.30 -2.66 -8.16
CA GLY A 27 -7.38 -3.59 -9.29
C GLY A 27 -7.05 -4.99 -8.82
N ILE A 28 -7.76 -6.00 -9.30
CA ILE A 28 -7.50 -7.40 -8.92
C ILE A 28 -6.12 -7.88 -9.42
N GLU A 29 -5.67 -7.36 -10.56
CA GLU A 29 -4.33 -7.57 -11.11
C GLU A 29 -3.28 -6.65 -10.45
N ARG A 30 -3.71 -5.63 -9.69
CA ARG A 30 -2.85 -4.66 -9.01
C ARG A 30 -2.86 -4.92 -7.51
N GLN A 31 -1.86 -5.69 -7.09
CA GLN A 31 -1.58 -6.11 -5.71
C GLN A 31 -1.45 -4.96 -4.68
N ALA A 32 -1.16 -3.76 -5.16
CA ALA A 32 -1.16 -2.55 -4.35
C ALA A 32 -2.26 -1.60 -4.81
N ARG A 33 -3.13 -1.21 -3.86
CA ARG A 33 -4.06 -0.10 -4.08
C ARG A 33 -3.25 1.19 -4.13
N SER A 34 -3.62 2.09 -5.03
CA SER A 34 -3.05 3.43 -5.08
C SER A 34 -4.11 4.46 -4.76
N PHE A 35 -3.69 5.56 -4.18
CA PHE A 35 -4.56 6.72 -3.97
C PHE A 35 -3.88 7.97 -4.49
N GLU A 36 -4.70 8.89 -4.94
CA GLU A 36 -4.32 10.22 -5.34
C GLU A 36 -5.38 11.19 -4.82
N VAL A 37 -4.95 12.20 -4.08
CA VAL A 37 -5.81 13.29 -3.62
C VAL A 37 -5.21 14.60 -4.04
N SER A 38 -6.05 15.52 -4.48
CA SER A 38 -5.60 16.84 -4.90
C SER A 38 -6.53 17.94 -4.42
N ILE A 39 -5.90 19.08 -4.15
CA ILE A 39 -6.58 20.26 -3.70
C ILE A 39 -5.98 21.48 -4.37
N THR A 40 -6.86 22.36 -4.82
CA THR A 40 -6.48 23.60 -5.50
C THR A 40 -7.07 24.75 -4.71
N TRP A 41 -6.20 25.61 -4.20
CA TRP A 41 -6.57 26.80 -3.46
C TRP A 41 -6.30 28.04 -4.29
N GLN A 42 -7.21 29.02 -4.23
CA GLN A 42 -7.00 30.36 -4.77
C GLN A 42 -6.81 31.32 -3.60
N TRP A 43 -5.71 31.21 -2.85
CA TRP A 43 -5.45 32.06 -1.68
C TRP A 43 -4.06 32.69 -1.75
N PRO A 44 -3.97 34.04 -1.74
CA PRO A 44 -2.70 34.73 -1.56
C PRO A 44 -2.28 34.72 -0.08
N GLY A 45 -1.09 34.17 0.22
CA GLY A 45 -0.38 34.43 1.48
C GLY A 45 -0.62 33.48 2.65
N THR A 46 -1.22 32.30 2.46
CA THR A 46 -1.25 31.27 3.52
C THR A 46 -0.23 30.18 3.23
N GLU A 47 0.79 30.10 4.08
CA GLU A 47 1.74 28.97 4.07
C GLU A 47 0.96 27.67 4.30
N VAL A 48 1.21 26.66 3.47
CA VAL A 48 0.73 25.30 3.72
C VAL A 48 1.41 24.83 4.99
N ALA A 49 0.68 24.90 6.11
CA ALA A 49 1.26 24.86 7.45
C ALA A 49 2.05 23.58 7.76
N HIS A 50 1.84 22.48 7.00
CA HIS A 50 2.53 21.22 7.21
C HIS A 50 2.81 20.53 5.86
N PRO A 51 4.04 20.56 5.34
CA PRO A 51 4.38 19.85 4.12
C PRO A 51 4.36 18.34 4.38
N ILE A 52 3.54 17.62 3.60
CA ILE A 52 3.53 16.15 3.60
C ILE A 52 4.81 15.67 2.91
N MET A 53 5.64 14.92 3.62
CA MET A 53 6.89 14.41 3.08
C MET A 53 6.69 13.07 2.35
N PRO A 54 7.35 12.86 1.19
CA PRO A 54 7.47 11.54 0.60
C PRO A 54 8.06 10.53 1.61
N GLY A 55 7.52 9.31 1.63
CA GLY A 55 7.89 8.26 2.57
C GLY A 55 7.13 8.29 3.89
N ALA A 56 6.27 9.29 4.15
CA ALA A 56 5.47 9.33 5.36
C ALA A 56 4.39 8.22 5.36
N ALA A 57 4.20 7.56 6.51
CA ALA A 57 3.11 6.62 6.71
C ALA A 57 1.78 7.37 6.64
N CYS A 58 0.81 6.79 5.93
CA CYS A 58 -0.49 7.40 5.75
C CYS A 58 -1.65 6.40 5.80
N GLU A 59 -2.82 6.92 6.19
CA GLU A 59 -4.09 6.21 6.21
C GLU A 59 -5.13 7.02 5.43
N VAL A 60 -5.84 6.38 4.51
CA VAL A 60 -6.96 6.96 3.78
C VAL A 60 -8.24 6.42 4.38
N ARG A 61 -9.11 7.31 4.85
CA ARG A 61 -10.42 7.02 5.40
C ARG A 61 -11.52 7.65 4.56
N ILE A 62 -12.66 6.97 4.43
CA ILE A 62 -13.88 7.51 3.80
C ILE A 62 -15.01 7.38 4.81
N GLY A 63 -15.64 8.50 5.18
CA GLY A 63 -16.73 8.49 6.18
C GLY A 63 -16.30 7.98 7.56
N GLY A 64 -15.00 7.99 7.86
CA GLY A 64 -14.42 7.42 9.07
C GLY A 64 -14.00 5.95 8.95
N GLU A 65 -14.32 5.25 7.86
CA GLU A 65 -13.88 3.88 7.60
C GLU A 65 -12.49 3.85 6.96
N LEU A 66 -11.58 3.00 7.46
CA LEU A 66 -10.23 2.84 6.92
C LEU A 66 -10.24 2.05 5.61
N ILE A 67 -9.91 2.72 4.50
CA ILE A 67 -9.92 2.12 3.16
C ILE A 67 -8.53 1.66 2.73
N LEU A 68 -7.49 2.39 3.14
CA LEU A 68 -6.12 2.10 2.74
C LEU A 68 -5.13 2.57 3.80
N THR A 69 -4.23 1.69 4.21
CA THR A 69 -2.98 2.05 4.90
C THR A 69 -1.81 1.92 3.95
N GLY A 70 -0.90 2.89 3.94
CA GLY A 70 0.17 2.95 2.95
C GLY A 70 1.22 4.00 3.25
N TRP A 71 1.95 4.36 2.19
CA TRP A 71 3.01 5.36 2.21
C TRP A 71 2.71 6.46 1.19
N VAL A 72 3.03 7.70 1.56
CA VAL A 72 3.03 8.81 0.61
C VAL A 72 4.20 8.62 -0.34
N PHE A 73 3.92 8.51 -1.64
CA PHE A 73 4.93 8.36 -2.67
C PHE A 73 5.45 9.72 -3.15
N ALA A 74 4.53 10.67 -3.38
CA ALA A 74 4.90 12.02 -3.79
C ALA A 74 3.84 13.03 -3.33
N ALA A 75 4.30 14.24 -2.98
CA ALA A 75 3.45 15.36 -2.62
C ALA A 75 3.89 16.66 -3.31
N PRO A 76 3.94 16.73 -4.67
CA PRO A 76 4.33 17.95 -5.35
C PRO A 76 3.37 19.11 -5.05
N ILE A 77 3.96 20.26 -4.73
CA ILE A 77 3.25 21.53 -4.59
C ILE A 77 3.56 22.38 -5.81
N ASN A 78 2.54 22.66 -6.61
CA ASN A 78 2.65 23.53 -7.77
C ASN A 78 2.06 24.90 -7.45
N TYR A 79 2.83 25.94 -7.73
CA TYR A 79 2.42 27.33 -7.60
C TYR A 79 2.27 27.94 -8.98
N ASP A 80 1.10 28.48 -9.27
CA ASP A 80 0.85 29.36 -10.41
C ASP A 80 0.47 30.75 -9.89
N GLY A 81 0.63 31.80 -10.70
CA GLY A 81 0.33 33.18 -10.30
C GLY A 81 -1.11 33.42 -9.81
N LYS A 82 -2.03 32.46 -10.00
CA LYS A 82 -3.44 32.54 -9.56
C LYS A 82 -3.88 31.42 -8.63
N GLN A 83 -3.11 30.34 -8.48
CA GLN A 83 -3.55 29.15 -7.77
C GLN A 83 -2.38 28.31 -7.22
N VAL A 84 -2.61 27.66 -6.09
CA VAL A 84 -1.70 26.67 -5.52
C VAL A 84 -2.38 25.31 -5.60
N THR A 85 -1.71 24.34 -6.22
CA THR A 85 -2.19 22.96 -6.32
C THR A 85 -1.28 22.04 -5.52
N LEU A 86 -1.85 21.38 -4.51
CA LEU A 86 -1.20 20.31 -3.78
C LEU A 86 -1.78 18.98 -4.28
N LYS A 87 -0.92 18.10 -4.76
CA LYS A 87 -1.29 16.75 -5.19
C LYS A 87 -0.50 15.76 -4.36
N ILE A 88 -1.18 14.83 -3.71
CA ILE A 88 -0.57 13.78 -2.89
C ILE A 88 -0.94 12.45 -3.51
N SER A 89 0.06 11.63 -3.80
CA SER A 89 -0.12 10.27 -4.28
C SER A 89 0.62 9.29 -3.40
N GLY A 90 0.08 8.07 -3.31
CA GLY A 90 0.67 7.01 -2.50
C GLY A 90 0.16 5.63 -2.87
N ARG A 91 0.77 4.62 -2.25
CA ARG A 91 0.44 3.20 -2.45
C ARG A 91 0.28 2.51 -1.11
N SER A 92 -0.49 1.42 -1.11
CA SER A 92 -0.64 0.57 0.06
C SER A 92 0.68 -0.03 0.53
N LYS A 93 0.75 -0.41 1.81
CA LYS A 93 1.93 -1.11 2.39
C LYS A 93 2.31 -2.39 1.62
N THR A 94 1.37 -3.01 0.91
CA THR A 94 1.66 -4.15 0.04
C THR A 94 2.57 -3.81 -1.15
N ALA A 95 2.75 -2.53 -1.49
CA ALA A 95 3.72 -2.10 -2.49
C ALA A 95 5.16 -2.47 -2.11
N ASP A 96 5.49 -2.51 -0.81
CA ASP A 96 6.82 -2.93 -0.36
C ASP A 96 7.14 -4.38 -0.76
N LEU A 97 6.14 -5.26 -0.81
CA LEU A 97 6.34 -6.64 -1.29
C LEU A 97 6.64 -6.70 -2.80
N ILE A 98 6.17 -5.71 -3.56
CA ILE A 98 6.35 -5.63 -5.01
C ILE A 98 7.73 -5.05 -5.33
N ASP A 99 8.08 -3.96 -4.64
CA ASP A 99 9.26 -3.15 -4.95
C ASP A 99 10.55 -3.69 -4.28
N CYS A 100 10.44 -4.40 -3.14
CA CYS A 100 11.61 -4.89 -2.42
C CYS A 100 11.92 -6.38 -2.67
N ALA A 101 13.22 -6.69 -2.63
CA ALA A 101 13.74 -8.05 -2.76
C ALA A 101 13.31 -8.93 -1.58
N ALA A 102 13.09 -10.22 -1.84
CA ALA A 102 12.85 -11.19 -0.79
C ALA A 102 14.08 -11.31 0.11
N ILE A 103 13.88 -11.17 1.43
CA ILE A 103 14.96 -11.38 2.39
C ILE A 103 15.29 -12.87 2.42
N ASN A 104 16.52 -13.20 2.04
CA ASN A 104 16.98 -14.57 1.83
C ASN A 104 17.31 -15.31 3.15
N LYS A 105 16.47 -15.17 4.17
CA LYS A 105 16.64 -15.76 5.51
C LYS A 105 15.30 -16.21 6.11
N PRO A 106 15.00 -17.53 6.15
CA PRO A 106 15.72 -18.62 5.48
C PRO A 106 15.57 -18.52 3.95
N SER A 107 16.57 -19.04 3.21
CA SER A 107 16.57 -19.03 1.75
C SER A 107 15.74 -20.15 1.11
N GLN A 108 15.38 -21.14 1.91
CA GLN A 108 14.69 -22.34 1.48
C GLN A 108 13.74 -22.84 2.57
N TRP A 109 12.57 -23.29 2.13
CA TRP A 109 11.60 -24.05 2.90
C TRP A 109 11.42 -25.41 2.27
N LYS A 110 11.35 -26.44 3.10
CA LYS A 110 11.18 -27.83 2.68
C LYS A 110 10.05 -28.46 3.47
N ASP A 111 9.09 -29.05 2.78
CA ASP A 111 7.90 -29.65 3.41
C ASP A 111 7.15 -28.67 4.35
N VAL A 112 6.95 -27.41 3.93
CA VAL A 112 6.26 -26.38 4.73
C VAL A 112 4.98 -25.94 4.04
N GLY A 113 3.93 -25.66 4.82
CA GLY A 113 2.67 -25.14 4.30
C GLY A 113 2.84 -23.78 3.62
N VAL A 114 2.15 -23.59 2.49
CA VAL A 114 2.20 -22.37 1.66
C VAL A 114 1.96 -21.10 2.48
N LEU A 115 0.95 -21.11 3.37
CA LEU A 115 0.63 -19.95 4.22
C LEU A 115 1.82 -19.53 5.09
N THR A 116 2.52 -20.49 5.69
CA THR A 116 3.69 -20.23 6.55
C THR A 116 4.84 -19.62 5.74
N ILE A 117 5.05 -20.06 4.50
CA ILE A 117 6.08 -19.50 3.61
C ILE A 117 5.73 -18.05 3.26
N VAL A 118 4.48 -17.79 2.85
CA VAL A 118 4.03 -16.42 2.52
C VAL A 118 4.09 -15.50 3.75
N GLN A 119 3.71 -15.99 4.93
CA GLN A 119 3.84 -15.27 6.19
C GLN A 119 5.31 -14.94 6.52
N ALA A 120 6.23 -15.90 6.35
CA ALA A 120 7.65 -15.68 6.60
C ALA A 120 8.24 -14.63 5.64
N LEU A 121 7.79 -14.63 4.38
CA LEU A 121 8.20 -13.64 3.37
C LEU A 121 7.62 -12.23 3.63
N ALA A 122 6.40 -12.15 4.18
CA ALA A 122 5.73 -10.89 4.49
C ALA A 122 6.11 -10.30 5.87
N ALA A 123 6.61 -11.13 6.79
CA ALA A 123 6.96 -10.74 8.16
C ALA A 123 7.94 -9.55 8.24
N PRO A 124 9.00 -9.45 7.42
CA PRO A 124 9.91 -8.30 7.45
C PRO A 124 9.25 -6.96 7.13
N TYR A 125 8.12 -6.99 6.44
CA TYR A 125 7.36 -5.80 6.02
C TYR A 125 6.21 -5.47 6.97
N ALA A 126 6.11 -6.16 8.11
CA ALA A 126 5.03 -6.00 9.10
C ALA A 126 3.62 -6.14 8.50
N LEU A 127 3.47 -7.05 7.53
CA LEU A 127 2.20 -7.35 6.87
C LEU A 127 1.59 -8.63 7.44
N SER A 128 0.28 -8.59 7.70
CA SER A 128 -0.49 -9.78 8.10
C SER A 128 -1.07 -10.47 6.87
N VAL A 129 -0.87 -11.78 6.77
CA VAL A 129 -1.35 -12.61 5.65
C VAL A 129 -2.49 -13.48 6.15
N ILE A 130 -3.63 -13.39 5.46
CA ILE A 130 -4.84 -14.18 5.75
C ILE A 130 -5.04 -15.16 4.58
N SER A 131 -5.39 -16.41 4.91
CA SER A 131 -5.80 -17.41 3.93
C SER A 131 -7.31 -17.43 3.83
N GLU A 132 -7.86 -17.11 2.65
CA GLU A 132 -9.29 -17.26 2.36
C GLU A 132 -9.63 -18.63 1.75
N ILE A 133 -8.62 -19.45 1.48
CA ILE A 133 -8.78 -20.84 1.10
C ILE A 133 -8.75 -21.74 2.34
N PRO A 134 -9.48 -22.88 2.34
CA PRO A 134 -9.35 -23.90 3.37
C PRO A 134 -7.88 -24.26 3.57
N GLU A 135 -7.45 -24.45 4.83
CA GLU A 135 -6.06 -24.79 5.21
C GLU A 135 -5.49 -25.79 4.23
N THR A 136 -4.76 -25.26 3.25
CA THR A 136 -4.21 -26.08 2.20
C THR A 136 -2.93 -26.62 2.83
N SER A 137 -3.04 -27.79 3.45
CA SER A 137 -1.93 -28.60 3.98
C SER A 137 -1.02 -29.11 2.86
N LYS A 138 -0.90 -28.37 1.75
CA LYS A 138 0.04 -28.68 0.68
C LYS A 138 1.38 -28.14 1.15
N MET A 139 2.16 -29.09 1.62
CA MET A 139 3.59 -28.91 1.82
C MET A 139 4.22 -28.57 0.47
N ALA A 140 5.03 -27.53 0.47
CA ALA A 140 5.76 -27.08 -0.71
C ALA A 140 7.23 -26.95 -0.39
N ASP A 141 8.06 -27.31 -1.35
CA ASP A 141 9.47 -26.95 -1.37
C ASP A 141 9.59 -25.61 -2.10
N HIS A 142 10.04 -24.57 -1.41
CA HIS A 142 10.22 -23.24 -1.98
C HIS A 142 11.63 -22.75 -1.72
N THR A 143 12.29 -22.27 -2.76
CA THR A 143 13.62 -21.65 -2.66
C THR A 143 13.55 -20.27 -3.25
N ILE A 144 14.11 -19.28 -2.54
CA ILE A 144 14.19 -17.91 -3.02
C ILE A 144 15.30 -17.82 -4.06
N GLU A 145 14.98 -17.26 -5.22
CA GLU A 145 15.95 -16.91 -6.24
C GLU A 145 16.67 -15.60 -5.86
N PRO A 146 18.00 -15.51 -6.07
CA PRO A 146 18.73 -14.28 -5.81
C PRO A 146 18.15 -13.11 -6.60
N ALA A 147 17.94 -11.97 -5.93
CA ALA A 147 17.42 -10.73 -6.51
C ALA A 147 15.97 -10.79 -7.04
N GLU A 148 15.15 -11.77 -6.65
CA GLU A 148 13.71 -11.73 -6.91
C GLU A 148 12.96 -10.85 -5.88
N SER A 149 11.86 -10.23 -6.29
CA SER A 149 10.97 -9.53 -5.36
C SER A 149 10.16 -10.52 -4.53
N VAL A 150 9.72 -10.10 -3.35
CA VAL A 150 8.86 -10.92 -2.48
C VAL A 150 7.62 -11.36 -3.24
N PHE A 151 7.01 -10.42 -3.97
CA PHE A 151 5.85 -10.69 -4.80
C PHE A 151 6.12 -11.77 -5.86
N LYS A 152 7.23 -11.67 -6.60
CA LYS A 152 7.58 -12.66 -7.63
C LYS A 152 7.80 -14.06 -7.03
N SER A 153 8.40 -14.12 -5.84
CA SER A 153 8.61 -15.37 -5.12
C SER A 153 7.28 -16.01 -4.68
N ILE A 154 6.36 -15.21 -4.12
CA ILE A 154 5.01 -15.63 -3.74
C ILE A 154 4.20 -16.06 -4.97
N ASP A 155 4.23 -15.28 -6.04
CA ASP A 155 3.50 -15.57 -7.29
C ASP A 155 3.94 -16.90 -7.91
N ARG A 156 5.25 -17.19 -7.94
CA ARG A 156 5.78 -18.49 -8.39
C ARG A 156 5.25 -19.64 -7.54
N LEU A 157 5.22 -19.46 -6.22
CA LEU A 157 4.70 -20.46 -5.28
C LEU A 157 3.20 -20.68 -5.49
N LEU A 158 2.41 -19.61 -5.61
CA LEU A 158 0.95 -19.70 -5.74
C LEU A 158 0.50 -20.21 -7.12
N THR A 159 1.27 -19.92 -8.17
CA THR A 159 1.04 -20.44 -9.53
C THR A 159 1.07 -21.97 -9.55
N LEU A 160 1.96 -22.61 -8.79
CA LEU A 160 2.01 -24.08 -8.65
C LEU A 160 0.72 -24.66 -8.08
N PHE A 161 0.01 -23.88 -7.26
CA PHE A 161 -1.23 -24.29 -6.61
C PHE A 161 -2.49 -23.71 -7.25
N ARG A 162 -2.36 -22.88 -8.30
CA ARG A 162 -3.45 -22.16 -8.99
C ARG A 162 -4.25 -21.24 -8.05
N ILE A 163 -3.56 -20.62 -7.10
CA ILE A 163 -4.13 -19.67 -6.13
C ILE A 163 -3.69 -18.26 -6.53
N PHE A 164 -4.50 -17.24 -6.20
CA PHE A 164 -4.16 -15.84 -6.40
C PHE A 164 -3.96 -15.13 -5.06
N PHE A 165 -3.00 -14.22 -5.01
CA PHE A 165 -2.80 -13.30 -3.89
C PHE A 165 -3.60 -12.03 -4.16
N HIS A 166 -4.30 -11.48 -3.17
CA HIS A 166 -4.87 -10.14 -3.24
C HIS A 166 -4.91 -9.50 -1.85
N ARG A 167 -5.24 -8.21 -1.81
CA ARG A 167 -5.43 -7.42 -0.59
C ARG A 167 -6.89 -7.27 -0.24
#